data_AF-A0A3D6ETH0-F1
#
_entry.id   AF-A0A3D6ETH0-F1
#
_cell.length_a   1.000
_cell.length_b   1.000
_cell.length_c   1.000
_cell.angle_alpha   90.00
_cell.angle_beta   90.00
_cell.angle_gamma   90.00
#
_symmetry.space_group_name_H-M   'P 1'
#
loop_
_entity.id
_entity.type
_entity.pdbx_description
1 polymer ?
#
loop_
_entity_poly.entity_id
_entity_poly.type
_entity_poly.pdbx_seq_one_letter_code
_entity_poly.pdbx_strand_id
1 'polypeptide(L)' 'MTERDLRKLEASIRLKMEDIKSQKVSLKDSGIGGLMNMLKKADEAAYEKLMPAYKEMVAKFNIFK' A
#
# COMPACT_ATOMS: atom_id res chain seq x y z
N MET A 1 6.57 -10.25 14.12
CA MET A 1 6.93 -9.91 12.72
C MET A 1 8.43 -9.72 12.69
N THR A 2 9.13 -10.40 11.80
CA THR A 2 10.59 -10.24 11.66
C THR A 2 10.93 -9.13 10.66
N GLU A 3 12.17 -8.63 10.64
CA GLU A 3 12.62 -7.69 9.59
C GLU A 3 12.38 -8.23 8.17
N ARG A 4 12.51 -9.55 7.99
CA ARG A 4 12.23 -10.21 6.71
C ARG A 4 10.76 -10.08 6.33
N ASP A 5 9.85 -10.21 7.29
CA ASP A 5 8.42 -10.07 7.05
C ASP A 5 8.05 -8.62 6.76
N LEU A 6 8.70 -7.65 7.43
CA LEU A 6 8.53 -6.22 7.16
C LEU A 6 8.91 -5.88 5.71
N ARG A 7 10.08 -6.35 5.26
CA ARG A 7 10.55 -6.15 3.87
C ARG A 7 9.58 -6.75 2.85
N LYS A 8 9.03 -7.93 3.14
CA LYS A 8 8.00 -8.55 2.29
C LYS A 8 6.73 -7.72 2.25
N LEU A 9 6.29 -7.22 3.40
CA LEU A 9 5.08 -6.39 3.51
C LEU A 9 5.23 -5.10 2.70
N GLU A 10 6.36 -4.39 2.82
CA GLU A 10 6.66 -3.22 2.00
C GLU A 10 6.68 -3.55 0.51
N ALA A 11 7.32 -4.66 0.12
CA ALA A 11 7.35 -5.09 -1.27
C ALA A 11 5.94 -5.40 -1.81
N SER A 12 5.10 -6.08 -1.02
CA SER A 12 3.71 -6.35 -1.38
C SER A 12 2.89 -5.08 -1.53
N ILE A 13 3.07 -4.09 -0.65
CA ILE A 13 2.40 -2.79 -0.76
C ILE A 13 2.80 -2.10 -2.06
N ARG A 14 4.10 -2.02 -2.37
CA ARG A 14 4.59 -1.39 -3.60
C ARG A 14 4.06 -2.09 -4.85
N LEU A 15 4.07 -3.43 -4.87
CA LEU A 15 3.49 -4.19 -5.97
C LEU A 15 2.00 -3.89 -6.17
N LYS A 16 1.23 -3.83 -5.07
CA LYS A 16 -0.19 -3.45 -5.16
C LYS A 16 -0.38 -2.02 -5.67
N MET A 17 0.48 -1.08 -5.27
CA MET A 17 0.44 0.27 -5.83
C MET A 17 0.68 0.27 -7.34
N GLU A 18 1.62 -0.52 -7.83
CA GLU A 18 1.89 -0.64 -9.28
C GLU A 18 0.76 -1.36 -10.04
N ASP A 19 0.15 -2.40 -9.45
CA ASP A 19 -1.03 -3.05 -10.03
C ASP A 19 -2.22 -2.08 -10.15
N ILE A 20 -2.42 -1.21 -9.16
CA ILE A 20 -3.46 -0.16 -9.20
C ILE A 20 -3.13 0.90 -10.25
N LYS A 21 -1.89 1.39 -10.27
CA LYS A 21 -1.43 2.39 -11.25
C LYS A 21 -1.54 1.88 -12.69
N SER A 22 -1.26 0.60 -12.90
CA SER A 22 -1.39 -0.08 -14.20
C SER A 22 -2.82 -0.55 -14.51
N GLN A 23 -3.79 -0.19 -13.66
CA GLN A 23 -5.22 -0.55 -13.78
C GLN A 23 -5.49 -2.06 -13.87
N LYS A 24 -4.54 -2.91 -13.43
CA LYS A 24 -4.74 -4.36 -13.33
C LYS A 24 -5.73 -4.73 -12.24
N VAL A 25 -5.83 -3.91 -11.19
CA VAL A 25 -6.76 -4.10 -10.08
C VAL A 25 -7.30 -2.75 -9.62
N SER A 26 -8.55 -2.71 -9.18
CA SER A 26 -9.12 -1.50 -8.59
C SER A 26 -8.54 -1.25 -7.19
N LEU A 27 -8.58 0.01 -6.73
CA LEU A 27 -8.18 0.34 -5.36
C LEU A 27 -8.94 -0.50 -4.32
N LYS A 28 -10.25 -0.68 -4.52
CA LYS A 28 -11.14 -1.46 -3.65
C LYS A 28 -10.77 -2.93 -3.60
N ASP A 29 -10.47 -3.53 -4.76
CA ASP A 29 -10.21 -4.97 -4.88
C ASP A 29 -8.75 -5.33 -4.56
N SER A 30 -7.85 -4.35 -4.53
CA SER A 30 -6.42 -4.56 -4.28
C SER A 30 -6.09 -5.09 -2.87
N GLY A 31 -6.96 -4.86 -1.89
CA GLY A 31 -6.70 -5.15 -0.48
C GLY A 31 -5.60 -4.29 0.15
N ILE A 32 -5.09 -3.27 -0.55
CA ILE A 32 -3.92 -2.48 -0.13
C ILE A 32 -4.12 -1.77 1.22
N GLY A 33 -5.35 -1.36 1.55
CA GLY A 33 -5.65 -0.71 2.83
C GLY A 33 -5.36 -1.63 4.03
N GLY A 34 -5.60 -2.94 3.89
CA GLY A 34 -5.25 -3.93 4.91
C GLY A 34 -3.75 -4.05 5.11
N LEU A 35 -2.98 -4.03 4.01
CA LEU A 35 -1.52 -4.07 4.06
C LEU A 35 -0.94 -2.81 4.70
N MET A 36 -1.48 -1.63 4.36
CA MET A 36 -1.08 -0.36 4.99
C MET A 36 -1.36 -0.34 6.50
N ASN A 37 -2.51 -0.86 6.93
CA ASN A 37 -2.83 -0.99 8.35
C ASN A 37 -1.90 -1.97 9.07
N MET A 38 -1.51 -3.05 8.41
CA MET A 38 -0.52 -3.99 8.95
C MET A 38 0.85 -3.34 9.07
N LEU A 39 1.27 -2.55 8.06
CA LEU A 39 2.54 -1.83 8.08
C LEU A 39 2.57 -0.81 9.22
N LYS A 40 1.49 -0.04 9.40
CA LYS A 40 1.36 0.92 10.51
C LYS A 40 1.57 0.28 11.89
N LYS A 41 1.05 -0.93 12.09
CA LYS A 41 1.21 -1.67 13.35
C LYS A 41 2.59 -2.28 13.52
N ALA A 42 3.28 -2.57 12.41
CA ALA A 42 4.56 -3.24 12.41
C ALA A 42 5.73 -2.27 12.54
N ASP A 43 5.70 -1.18 11.78
CA ASP A 43 6.73 -0.15 11.71
C ASP A 43 6.12 1.19 11.27
N GLU A 44 5.96 2.08 12.24
CA GLU A 44 5.38 3.40 12.02
C GLU A 44 6.28 4.29 11.15
N ALA A 45 7.60 4.16 11.24
CA ALA A 45 8.53 4.94 10.44
C ALA A 45 8.48 4.54 8.95
N ALA A 46 8.34 3.24 8.66
CA ALA A 46 8.13 2.75 7.30
C ALA A 46 6.77 3.18 6.74
N TYR A 47 5.73 3.15 7.58
CA TYR A 47 4.40 3.64 7.22
C TYR A 47 4.40 5.12 6.84
N GLU A 48 4.95 5.99 7.67
CA GLU A 48 5.02 7.43 7.40
C GLU A 48 5.81 7.76 6.13
N LYS A 49 6.83 6.96 5.79
CA LYS A 49 7.56 7.09 4.52
C LYS A 49 6.72 6.71 3.29
N LEU A 50 5.90 5.66 3.38
CA LEU A 50 5.06 5.17 2.26
C LEU A 50 3.75 5.94 2.12
N MET A 51 3.29 6.59 3.19
CA MET A 51 2.00 7.26 3.28
C MET A 51 1.77 8.36 2.21
N PRO A 52 2.74 9.25 1.90
CA PRO A 52 2.54 10.27 0.86
C PRO A 52 2.26 9.65 -0.52
N ALA A 53 3.08 8.68 -0.93
CA ALA A 53 2.92 8.00 -2.21
C ALA A 53 1.60 7.20 -2.27
N TYR A 54 1.22 6.56 -1.17
CA TYR A 54 -0.06 5.87 -1.05
C TYR A 54 -1.24 6.84 -1.21
N LYS A 55 -1.23 7.98 -0.51
CA LYS A 55 -2.29 9.00 -0.63
C LYS A 55 -2.41 9.56 -2.04
N GLU A 56 -1.29 9.84 -2.69
CA GLU A 56 -1.28 10.34 -4.06
C GLU A 56 -1.91 9.33 -5.02
N MET A 57 -1.53 8.04 -4.89
CA MET A 57 -2.14 6.97 -5.68
C MET A 57 -3.63 6.84 -5.39
N VAL A 58 -4.06 6.87 -4.12
CA VAL A 58 -5.49 6.83 -3.79
C VAL A 58 -6.21 8.01 -4.45
N ALA A 59 -5.71 9.24 -4.34
CA ALA A 59 -6.37 10.40 -4.94
C ALA A 59 -6.50 10.30 -6.46
N LYS A 60 -5.50 9.73 -7.15
CA LYS A 60 -5.49 9.58 -8.61
C LYS A 60 -6.34 8.41 -9.13
N PHE A 61 -6.39 7.30 -8.39
CA PHE A 61 -6.98 6.03 -8.84
C PHE A 61 -8.24 5.62 -8.08
N ASN A 62 -8.71 6.44 -7.12
CA ASN A 62 -10.03 6.31 -6.51
C ASN A 62 -11.10 6.87 -7.46
N ILE A 63 -11.34 6.12 -8.55
CA ILE A 63 -12.22 6.53 -9.66
C ILE A 63 -13.72 6.35 -9.32
N PHE A 64 -14.05 5.74 -8.17
CA PHE A 64 -15.43 5.62 -7.70
C PHE A 64 -15.65 6.54 -6.49
N LYS A 65 -16.15 7.75 -6.77
CA LYS A 65 -16.91 8.56 -5.82
C LYS A 65 -18.38 8.45 -6.15
#